data_AF-A0A2E8VHQ7-F1
#
_entry.id   AF-A0A2E8VHQ7-F1
#
_cell.length_a   1.000
_cell.length_b   1.000
_cell.length_c   1.000
_cell.angle_alpha   90.00
_cell.angle_beta   90.00
_cell.angle_gamma   90.00
#
_symmetry.space_group_name_H-M   'P 1'
#
loop_
_entity.id
_entity.type
_entity.pdbx_description
1 polymer ?
#
loop_
_entity_poly.entity_id
_entity_poly.type
_entity_poly.pdbx_seq_one_letter_code
_entity_poly.pdbx_strand_id
1 'polypeptide(L)'
;MNKILPIIILSLLFTTGCENFFGMQDDNGDPYANDMLLYNLEQDLALSEKQISDSRNFLKSGRDYFPDNTSLWKLASYLQENLTEEQKESLLSHPEYLQAEEISEENDDHHKRLRHHHRMDEFIQSILNADQLSDYENIVNYKKQSLEQLYNSFKNQTLTKQEINRKMMGVTEWFRAAMDKLLTEEQKSILEQMRMQKDDHWRKHKGGYGKHAMDHEKMRQEMYDVLGMTYEQISNLEMLEESFKSSLESLHNNYVDGAVNYTPEEYIQNVEDISNSFHGDKISIFDAIQLEIIEIHRALARRFMKHSRWGFKG
;
A
#
# COMPACT_ATOMS: atom_id res chain seq x y z
N MET A 1 16.58 25.57 21.11
CA MET A 1 16.17 24.29 21.72
C MET A 1 15.55 23.46 20.60
N ASN A 2 16.17 22.34 20.27
CA ASN A 2 15.77 21.57 19.08
C ASN A 2 14.47 20.83 19.40
N LYS A 3 13.36 21.25 18.78
CA LYS A 3 12.11 20.50 18.80
C LYS A 3 12.25 19.29 17.86
N ILE A 4 12.97 18.28 18.31
CA ILE A 4 12.87 16.93 17.72
C ILE A 4 11.59 16.32 18.33
N LEU A 5 10.44 16.79 17.85
CA LEU A 5 9.24 15.97 17.88
C LEU A 5 9.56 14.77 16.99
N PRO A 6 9.44 13.52 17.47
CA PRO A 6 9.59 12.38 16.61
C PRO A 6 8.41 12.44 15.64
N ILE A 7 8.69 12.87 14.42
CA ILE A 7 7.81 12.68 13.27
C ILE A 7 7.81 11.17 13.03
N ILE A 8 6.94 10.48 13.78
CA ILE A 8 6.49 9.11 13.53
C ILE A 8 5.54 9.15 12.33
N ILE A 9 5.93 9.85 11.26
CA ILE A 9 5.59 9.49 9.89
C ILE A 9 6.48 8.28 9.56
N LEU A 10 6.08 7.18 10.22
CA LEU A 10 5.63 5.99 9.54
C LEU A 10 6.25 5.83 8.14
N SER A 11 7.27 4.97 8.08
CA SER A 11 7.82 4.31 6.88
C SER A 11 6.77 3.41 6.21
N LEU A 12 5.63 4.00 5.82
CA LEU A 12 4.36 3.27 5.80
C LEU A 12 3.38 3.72 4.70
N LEU A 13 3.83 4.54 3.75
CA LEU A 13 2.95 5.08 2.69
C LEU A 13 3.51 5.01 1.27
N PHE A 14 4.76 4.56 1.06
CA PHE A 14 5.38 4.58 -0.27
C PHE A 14 6.24 3.36 -0.65
N THR A 15 6.40 2.40 0.25
CA THR A 15 6.74 1.03 -0.14
C THR A 15 5.42 0.24 -0.20
N THR A 16 5.02 -0.04 -1.45
CA THR A 16 3.86 -0.83 -1.93
C THR A 16 2.45 -0.55 -1.37
N GLY A 17 1.45 -0.74 -2.24
CA GLY A 17 0.08 -1.06 -1.82
C GLY A 17 -0.06 -2.48 -1.24
N CYS A 18 0.96 -2.96 -0.53
CA CYS A 18 1.00 -4.31 0.04
C CYS A 18 1.58 -4.31 1.46
N GLU A 19 2.65 -3.57 1.76
CA GLU A 19 3.51 -3.83 2.94
C GLU A 19 2.89 -3.61 4.35
N ASN A 20 1.69 -3.06 4.48
CA ASN A 20 1.16 -2.61 5.79
C ASN A 20 -0.28 -3.04 6.15
N PHE A 21 -0.81 -4.07 5.50
CA PHE A 21 -2.24 -4.43 5.60
C PHE A 21 -2.58 -5.64 6.49
N PHE A 22 -1.68 -6.12 7.36
CA PHE A 22 -1.74 -7.52 7.88
C PHE A 22 -1.98 -7.73 9.40
N GLY A 23 -2.26 -8.99 9.77
CA GLY A 23 -2.78 -9.48 11.07
C GLY A 23 -4.13 -10.21 10.89
N MET A 24 -4.56 -11.18 11.71
CA MET A 24 -4.28 -11.52 13.12
C MET A 24 -3.96 -13.01 13.28
N GLN A 25 -3.52 -13.43 14.48
CA GLN A 25 -3.63 -14.83 14.93
C GLN A 25 -5.10 -15.25 15.16
N ASP A 26 -5.33 -16.56 15.19
CA ASP A 26 -6.61 -17.29 15.37
C ASP A 26 -7.62 -17.27 14.20
N ASP A 27 -7.35 -16.58 13.10
CA ASP A 27 -8.03 -16.85 11.81
C ASP A 27 -7.13 -17.70 10.90
N ASN A 28 -7.51 -18.96 10.68
CA ASN A 28 -6.87 -19.82 9.70
C ASN A 28 -7.19 -19.30 8.29
N GLY A 29 -6.26 -18.56 7.67
CA GLY A 29 -6.29 -18.32 6.23
C GLY A 29 -6.36 -19.64 5.47
N ASP A 30 -6.98 -19.67 4.29
CA ASP A 30 -7.25 -20.92 3.55
C ASP A 30 -5.94 -21.73 3.41
N PRO A 31 -5.84 -22.92 4.05
CA PRO A 31 -4.63 -23.73 3.99
C PRO A 31 -4.27 -24.17 2.57
N TYR A 32 -5.22 -24.08 1.63
CA TYR A 32 -5.05 -24.39 0.22
C TYR A 32 -4.77 -23.16 -0.65
N ALA A 33 -4.62 -21.94 -0.12
CA ALA A 33 -4.43 -20.71 -0.92
C ALA A 33 -3.28 -20.81 -1.94
N ASN A 34 -2.18 -21.49 -1.58
CA ASN A 34 -1.06 -21.78 -2.48
C ASN A 34 -1.42 -22.79 -3.59
N ASP A 35 -2.15 -23.86 -3.26
CA ASP A 35 -2.62 -24.84 -4.25
C ASP A 35 -3.67 -24.24 -5.18
N MET A 36 -4.52 -23.34 -4.68
CA MET A 36 -5.54 -22.60 -5.44
C MET A 36 -4.91 -21.53 -6.35
N LEU A 37 -3.82 -20.87 -5.93
CA LEU A 37 -3.02 -20.02 -6.81
C LEU A 37 -2.42 -20.85 -7.95
N LEU A 38 -1.79 -21.98 -7.63
CA LEU A 38 -1.19 -22.86 -8.62
C LEU A 38 -2.23 -23.41 -9.61
N TYR A 39 -3.42 -23.80 -9.12
CA TYR A 39 -4.53 -24.25 -9.96
C TYR A 39 -4.99 -23.15 -10.95
N ASN A 40 -5.14 -21.90 -10.49
CA ASN A 40 -5.43 -20.80 -11.42
C ASN A 40 -4.33 -20.62 -12.46
N LEU A 41 -3.05 -20.64 -12.06
CA LEU A 41 -1.94 -20.48 -13.00
C LEU A 41 -1.89 -21.62 -14.04
N GLU A 42 -2.18 -22.84 -13.64
CA GLU A 42 -2.29 -24.00 -14.53
C GLU A 42 -3.40 -23.81 -15.58
N GLN A 43 -4.58 -23.33 -15.16
CA GLN A 43 -5.72 -23.09 -16.07
C GLN A 43 -5.54 -21.83 -16.94
N ASP A 44 -5.11 -20.71 -16.35
CA ASP A 44 -4.96 -19.40 -17.02
C ASP A 44 -3.83 -19.41 -18.07
N LEU A 45 -2.77 -20.21 -17.85
CA LEU A 45 -1.53 -20.18 -18.65
C LEU A 45 -1.22 -21.48 -19.40
N ALA A 46 -2.06 -22.52 -19.26
CA ALA A 46 -1.82 -23.86 -19.82
C ALA A 46 -0.40 -24.39 -19.52
N LEU A 47 0.02 -24.33 -18.25
CA LEU A 47 1.37 -24.70 -17.82
C LEU A 47 1.69 -26.18 -18.14
N SER A 48 2.92 -26.43 -18.57
CA SER A 48 3.47 -27.79 -18.71
C SER A 48 3.67 -28.47 -17.36
N GLU A 49 3.70 -29.81 -17.33
CA GLU A 49 3.95 -30.61 -16.12
C GLU A 49 5.20 -30.16 -15.34
N LYS A 50 6.27 -29.76 -16.06
CA LYS A 50 7.49 -29.20 -15.45
C LYS A 50 7.22 -27.84 -14.79
N GLN A 51 6.57 -26.91 -15.50
CA GLN A 51 6.23 -25.58 -14.97
C GLN A 51 5.33 -25.70 -13.72
N ILE A 52 4.34 -26.62 -13.73
CA ILE A 52 3.48 -26.90 -12.57
C ILE A 52 4.31 -27.45 -11.39
N SER A 53 5.16 -28.45 -11.64
CA SER A 53 5.99 -29.09 -10.62
C SER A 53 6.96 -28.11 -9.95
N ASP A 54 7.69 -27.33 -10.75
CA ASP A 54 8.64 -26.33 -10.27
C ASP A 54 7.93 -25.22 -9.50
N SER A 55 6.83 -24.67 -10.05
CA SER A 55 6.01 -23.65 -9.37
C SER A 55 5.49 -24.13 -8.02
N ARG A 56 5.04 -25.39 -7.95
CA ARG A 56 4.61 -26.03 -6.70
C ARG A 56 5.73 -26.13 -5.67
N ASN A 57 6.99 -26.29 -6.09
CA ASN A 57 8.13 -26.38 -5.17
C ASN A 57 8.43 -25.03 -4.50
N PHE A 58 8.32 -23.92 -5.24
CA PHE A 58 8.42 -22.58 -4.64
C PHE A 58 7.31 -22.35 -3.61
N LEU A 59 6.05 -22.62 -3.98
CA LEU A 59 4.89 -22.41 -3.11
C LEU A 59 4.86 -23.34 -1.87
N LYS A 60 5.29 -24.60 -2.00
CA LYS A 60 5.44 -25.54 -0.86
C LYS A 60 6.41 -25.07 0.20
N SER A 61 7.42 -24.29 -0.17
CA SER A 61 8.42 -23.77 0.77
C SER A 61 7.86 -22.64 1.66
N GLY A 62 6.83 -21.94 1.19
CA GLY A 62 6.12 -20.92 1.95
C GLY A 62 4.93 -21.48 2.72
N ARG A 63 5.11 -21.71 4.03
CA ARG A 63 3.98 -21.93 4.97
C ARG A 63 3.36 -20.61 5.44
N ASP A 64 3.43 -19.62 4.55
CA ASP A 64 3.35 -18.20 4.87
C ASP A 64 2.24 -17.62 3.98
N TYR A 65 1.07 -17.40 4.57
CA TYR A 65 -0.16 -16.97 3.88
C TYR A 65 -0.14 -15.48 3.53
N PHE A 66 0.98 -15.01 2.99
CA PHE A 66 1.33 -13.59 2.86
C PHE A 66 1.56 -13.24 1.37
N PRO A 67 0.91 -12.19 0.84
CA PRO A 67 1.00 -11.83 -0.58
C PRO A 67 2.32 -11.20 -1.00
N ASP A 68 3.24 -10.95 -0.05
CA ASP A 68 4.62 -10.48 -0.26
C ASP A 68 5.63 -11.43 0.41
N ASN A 69 5.36 -12.73 0.32
CA ASN A 69 6.25 -13.79 0.77
C ASN A 69 7.37 -13.99 -0.26
N THR A 70 8.61 -14.15 0.21
CA THR A 70 9.77 -14.77 -0.49
C THR A 70 9.44 -15.72 -1.65
N SER A 71 8.46 -16.60 -1.43
CA SER A 71 8.06 -17.67 -2.35
C SER A 71 7.42 -17.12 -3.62
N LEU A 72 6.69 -16.00 -3.53
CA LEU A 72 6.08 -15.33 -4.67
C LEU A 72 7.12 -14.55 -5.48
N TRP A 73 8.10 -13.90 -4.84
CA TRP A 73 9.25 -13.32 -5.53
C TRP A 73 10.05 -14.39 -6.30
N LYS A 74 10.39 -15.50 -5.65
CA LYS A 74 11.11 -16.62 -6.28
C LYS A 74 10.29 -17.27 -7.41
N LEU A 75 8.98 -17.40 -7.23
CA LEU A 75 8.08 -17.84 -8.30
C LEU A 75 8.06 -16.83 -9.46
N ALA A 76 8.06 -15.53 -9.19
CA ALA A 76 8.07 -14.50 -10.22
C ALA A 76 9.34 -14.56 -11.09
N SER A 77 10.52 -14.66 -10.45
CA SER A 77 11.79 -14.87 -11.16
C SER A 77 11.78 -16.17 -11.97
N TYR A 78 11.30 -17.29 -11.40
CA TYR A 78 11.17 -18.55 -12.15
C TYR A 78 10.27 -18.41 -13.39
N LEU A 79 9.09 -17.79 -13.23
CA LEU A 79 8.13 -17.61 -14.32
C LEU A 79 8.66 -16.64 -15.39
N GLN A 80 9.41 -15.61 -15.01
CA GLN A 80 10.06 -14.71 -15.96
C GLN A 80 11.01 -15.45 -16.90
N GLU A 81 11.80 -16.40 -16.37
CA GLU A 81 12.73 -17.23 -17.14
C GLU A 81 12.07 -18.39 -17.91
N ASN A 82 10.95 -18.94 -17.41
CA ASN A 82 10.41 -20.24 -17.86
C ASN A 82 9.04 -20.17 -18.55
N LEU A 83 8.37 -19.02 -18.63
CA LEU A 83 7.14 -18.83 -19.42
C LEU A 83 7.47 -18.43 -20.87
N THR A 84 6.62 -18.83 -21.82
CA THR A 84 6.62 -18.25 -23.17
C THR A 84 6.07 -16.83 -23.14
N GLU A 85 6.37 -16.02 -24.15
CA GLU A 85 5.83 -14.65 -24.27
C GLU A 85 4.28 -14.63 -24.28
N GLU A 86 3.65 -15.61 -24.91
CA GLU A 86 2.18 -15.80 -24.89
C GLU A 86 1.64 -16.09 -23.47
N GLN A 87 2.37 -16.91 -22.69
CA GLN A 87 2.03 -17.18 -21.29
C GLN A 87 2.26 -15.96 -20.40
N LYS A 88 3.31 -15.17 -20.66
CA LYS A 88 3.57 -13.90 -19.94
C LYS A 88 2.48 -12.87 -20.23
N GLU A 89 2.09 -12.71 -21.50
CA GLU A 89 1.00 -11.81 -21.89
C GLU A 89 -0.32 -12.21 -21.20
N SER A 90 -0.66 -13.51 -21.15
CA SER A 90 -1.81 -14.01 -20.38
C SER A 90 -1.69 -13.73 -18.87
N LEU A 91 -0.51 -13.94 -18.27
CA LEU A 91 -0.28 -13.69 -16.84
C LEU A 91 -0.38 -12.21 -16.46
N LEU A 92 0.18 -11.32 -17.28
CA LEU A 92 0.16 -9.87 -17.09
C LEU A 92 -1.17 -9.23 -17.50
N SER A 93 -1.96 -9.90 -18.34
CA SER A 93 -3.33 -9.47 -18.65
C SER A 93 -4.17 -9.34 -17.38
N HIS A 94 -5.11 -8.41 -17.41
CA HIS A 94 -6.07 -8.23 -16.31
C HIS A 94 -7.02 -9.44 -16.29
N PRO A 95 -7.05 -10.26 -15.22
CA PRO A 95 -7.90 -11.45 -15.19
C PRO A 95 -9.37 -11.05 -15.25
N GLU A 96 -10.15 -11.67 -16.15
CA GLU A 96 -11.58 -11.35 -16.35
C GLU A 96 -12.42 -11.44 -15.06
N TYR A 97 -11.97 -12.23 -14.09
CA TYR A 97 -12.63 -12.42 -12.79
C TYR A 97 -12.28 -11.37 -11.72
N LEU A 98 -11.28 -10.51 -11.91
CA LEU A 98 -11.00 -9.42 -10.96
C LEU A 98 -11.81 -8.19 -11.36
N GLN A 99 -12.81 -7.80 -10.56
CA GLN A 99 -13.49 -6.54 -10.81
C GLN A 99 -12.59 -5.36 -10.38
N ALA A 100 -12.71 -4.20 -11.05
CA ALA A 100 -11.86 -3.04 -10.76
C ALA A 100 -12.06 -2.57 -9.31
N GLU A 101 -13.29 -2.70 -8.84
CA GLU A 101 -13.78 -2.54 -7.49
C GLU A 101 -12.96 -3.39 -6.51
N GLU A 102 -12.76 -4.70 -6.78
CA GLU A 102 -12.01 -5.63 -5.90
C GLU A 102 -10.51 -5.31 -5.80
N ILE A 103 -9.96 -4.50 -6.71
CA ILE A 103 -8.59 -3.98 -6.64
C ILE A 103 -8.55 -2.49 -6.19
N SER A 104 -9.67 -1.97 -5.70
CA SER A 104 -9.77 -0.69 -4.95
C SER A 104 -10.30 -0.91 -3.52
N GLU A 105 -11.10 -1.96 -3.34
CA GLU A 105 -11.59 -2.54 -2.10
C GLU A 105 -10.56 -3.52 -1.50
N GLU A 106 -9.26 -3.17 -1.58
CA GLU A 106 -8.21 -3.89 -0.87
C GLU A 106 -8.42 -3.76 0.66
N ASN A 107 -9.14 -4.75 1.20
CA ASN A 107 -9.12 -5.19 2.59
C ASN A 107 -9.77 -4.27 3.63
N ASP A 108 -11.09 -4.13 3.58
CA ASP A 108 -11.90 -4.07 4.81
C ASP A 108 -13.38 -4.38 4.54
N ASP A 109 -13.97 -5.23 5.40
CA ASP A 109 -15.43 -5.33 5.55
C ASP A 109 -16.04 -3.92 5.56
N HIS A 110 -16.98 -3.66 4.65
CA HIS A 110 -17.56 -2.34 4.35
C HIS A 110 -18.25 -1.64 5.55
N HIS A 111 -18.21 -2.26 6.74
CA HIS A 111 -18.71 -1.76 8.01
C HIS A 111 -17.66 -1.70 9.13
N LYS A 112 -16.51 -2.43 9.08
CA LYS A 112 -15.50 -2.40 10.15
C LYS A 112 -14.67 -1.12 10.07
N ARG A 113 -14.10 -0.79 8.90
CA ARG A 113 -13.41 0.48 8.68
C ARG A 113 -14.35 1.68 8.79
N LEU A 114 -15.57 1.59 8.25
CA LEU A 114 -16.58 2.66 8.36
C LEU A 114 -16.91 2.98 9.83
N ARG A 115 -17.13 1.96 10.67
CA ARG A 115 -17.32 2.15 12.12
C ARG A 115 -16.06 2.65 12.82
N HIS A 116 -14.86 2.26 12.39
CA HIS A 116 -13.61 2.80 12.95
C HIS A 116 -13.43 4.28 12.60
N HIS A 117 -13.64 4.66 11.33
CA HIS A 117 -13.60 6.05 10.87
C HIS A 117 -14.66 6.90 11.58
N HIS A 118 -15.91 6.44 11.69
CA HIS A 118 -16.96 7.15 12.42
C HIS A 118 -16.61 7.34 13.90
N ARG A 119 -16.07 6.31 14.57
CA ARG A 119 -15.55 6.41 15.96
C ARG A 119 -14.29 7.26 16.12
N MET A 120 -13.60 7.58 15.04
CA MET A 120 -12.46 8.49 15.04
C MET A 120 -12.92 9.93 14.78
N ASP A 121 -13.87 10.10 13.87
CA ASP A 121 -14.60 11.34 13.57
C ASP A 121 -15.35 11.87 14.81
N GLU A 122 -16.23 11.05 15.42
CA GLU A 122 -16.88 11.33 16.72
C GLU A 122 -15.86 11.76 17.80
N PHE A 123 -14.71 11.09 17.84
CA PHE A 123 -13.67 11.37 18.83
C PHE A 123 -12.93 12.68 18.54
N ILE A 124 -12.57 12.96 17.29
CA ILE A 124 -11.97 14.22 16.89
C ILE A 124 -12.93 15.36 17.25
N GLN A 125 -14.20 15.29 16.81
CA GLN A 125 -15.21 16.28 17.17
C GLN A 125 -15.34 16.49 18.69
N SER A 126 -15.22 15.43 19.50
CA SER A 126 -15.30 15.53 20.97
C SER A 126 -14.15 16.28 21.65
N ILE A 127 -13.01 16.49 20.97
CA ILE A 127 -11.85 17.21 21.52
C ILE A 127 -11.63 18.60 20.90
N LEU A 128 -12.39 18.98 19.87
CA LEU A 128 -12.31 20.29 19.22
C LEU A 128 -13.08 21.36 20.00
N ASN A 129 -12.64 22.61 19.89
CA ASN A 129 -13.45 23.77 20.28
C ASN A 129 -14.42 24.18 19.14
N ALA A 130 -15.32 25.13 19.42
CA ALA A 130 -16.38 25.52 18.48
C ALA A 130 -15.85 26.09 17.15
N ASP A 131 -14.76 26.87 17.17
CA ASP A 131 -14.17 27.43 15.96
C ASP A 131 -13.49 26.32 15.14
N GLN A 132 -12.71 25.46 15.80
CA GLN A 132 -12.07 24.31 15.18
C GLN A 132 -13.06 23.31 14.58
N LEU A 133 -14.26 23.15 15.17
CA LEU A 133 -15.29 22.23 14.68
C LEU A 133 -15.80 22.67 13.29
N SER A 134 -16.02 23.96 13.08
CA SER A 134 -16.38 24.53 11.77
C SER A 134 -15.29 24.27 10.73
N ASP A 135 -14.02 24.50 11.08
CA ASP A 135 -12.89 24.25 10.18
C ASP A 135 -12.72 22.76 9.87
N TYR A 136 -12.94 21.88 10.86
CA TYR A 136 -12.93 20.43 10.69
C TYR A 136 -14.01 19.95 9.71
N GLU A 137 -15.25 20.43 9.86
CA GLU A 137 -16.35 20.11 8.94
C GLU A 137 -16.02 20.54 7.51
N ASN A 138 -15.44 21.72 7.32
CA ASN A 138 -14.98 22.19 6.01
C ASN A 138 -13.89 21.27 5.41
N ILE A 139 -12.89 20.88 6.22
CA ILE A 139 -11.81 19.97 5.81
C ILE A 139 -12.34 18.59 5.41
N VAL A 140 -13.26 18.02 6.21
CA VAL A 140 -13.90 16.72 5.94
C VAL A 140 -14.76 16.77 4.69
N ASN A 141 -15.56 17.83 4.52
CA ASN A 141 -16.42 18.01 3.34
C ASN A 141 -15.60 18.15 2.05
N TYR A 142 -14.53 18.96 2.07
CA TYR A 142 -13.62 19.10 0.93
C TYR A 142 -13.01 17.75 0.55
N LYS A 143 -12.43 17.03 1.52
CA LYS A 143 -11.88 15.68 1.30
C LYS A 143 -12.90 14.74 0.65
N LYS A 144 -14.12 14.70 1.16
CA LYS A 144 -15.19 13.85 0.64
C LYS A 144 -15.51 14.19 -0.82
N GLN A 145 -15.69 15.48 -1.13
CA GLN A 145 -15.98 15.94 -2.48
C GLN A 145 -14.83 15.65 -3.45
N SER A 146 -13.57 15.88 -3.05
CA SER A 146 -12.39 15.56 -3.87
C SER A 146 -12.29 14.06 -4.17
N LEU A 147 -12.48 13.19 -3.18
CA LEU A 147 -12.47 11.74 -3.39
C LEU A 147 -13.62 11.26 -4.29
N GLU A 148 -14.82 11.85 -4.15
CA GLU A 148 -15.97 11.55 -5.01
C GLU A 148 -15.74 12.01 -6.46
N GLN A 149 -15.14 13.18 -6.68
CA GLN A 149 -14.75 13.67 -8.02
C GLN A 149 -13.70 12.76 -8.68
N LEU A 150 -12.68 12.34 -7.92
CA LEU A 150 -11.68 11.39 -8.40
C LEU A 150 -12.32 10.05 -8.78
N TYR A 151 -13.15 9.48 -7.90
CA TYR A 151 -13.84 8.21 -8.16
C TYR A 151 -14.71 8.27 -9.43
N ASN A 152 -15.48 9.36 -9.61
CA ASN A 152 -16.27 9.58 -10.82
C ASN A 152 -15.38 9.73 -12.08
N SER A 153 -14.20 10.34 -11.96
CA SER A 153 -13.25 10.46 -13.08
C SER A 153 -12.67 9.11 -13.49
N PHE A 154 -12.32 8.24 -12.53
CA PHE A 154 -11.91 6.86 -12.81
C PHE A 154 -13.03 6.02 -13.42
N LYS A 155 -14.25 6.10 -12.87
CA LYS A 155 -15.43 5.41 -13.41
C LYS A 155 -15.73 5.81 -14.86
N ASN A 156 -15.53 7.09 -15.20
CA ASN A 156 -15.71 7.61 -16.55
C ASN A 156 -14.49 7.42 -17.46
N GLN A 157 -13.47 6.65 -17.01
CA GLN A 157 -12.23 6.35 -17.73
C GLN A 157 -11.41 7.60 -18.13
N THR A 158 -11.60 8.73 -17.44
CA THR A 158 -10.83 9.97 -17.68
C THR A 158 -9.51 10.02 -16.91
N LEU A 159 -9.32 9.13 -15.94
CA LEU A 159 -8.06 8.89 -15.23
C LEU A 159 -7.76 7.39 -15.20
N THR A 160 -6.50 7.03 -15.38
CA THR A 160 -6.00 5.67 -15.16
C THR A 160 -5.95 5.34 -13.67
N LYS A 161 -5.84 4.04 -13.35
CA LYS A 161 -5.69 3.56 -11.96
C LYS A 161 -4.46 4.17 -11.27
N GLN A 162 -3.35 4.39 -11.99
CA GLN A 162 -2.14 4.97 -11.41
C GLN A 162 -2.32 6.45 -11.06
N GLU A 163 -2.99 7.22 -11.93
CA GLU A 163 -3.25 8.65 -11.70
C GLU A 163 -4.24 8.87 -10.55
N ILE A 164 -5.32 8.09 -10.46
CA ILE A 164 -6.24 8.21 -9.32
C ILE A 164 -5.56 7.85 -7.99
N ASN A 165 -4.70 6.83 -7.95
CA ASN A 165 -3.95 6.50 -6.74
C ASN A 165 -3.06 7.66 -6.29
N ARG A 166 -2.34 8.31 -7.22
CA ARG A 166 -1.50 9.49 -6.93
C ARG A 166 -2.33 10.70 -6.48
N LYS A 167 -3.50 10.94 -7.07
CA LYS A 167 -4.39 12.04 -6.66
C LYS A 167 -5.09 11.78 -5.31
N MET A 168 -5.52 10.54 -5.05
CA MET A 168 -6.04 10.15 -3.73
C MET A 168 -4.99 10.29 -2.62
N MET A 169 -3.72 10.01 -2.95
CA MET A 169 -2.59 10.27 -2.06
C MET A 169 -2.51 11.76 -1.70
N GLY A 170 -2.51 12.65 -2.69
CA GLY A 170 -2.48 14.10 -2.48
C GLY A 170 -3.61 14.59 -1.57
N VAL A 171 -4.85 14.16 -1.82
CA VAL A 171 -6.01 14.48 -0.95
C VAL A 171 -5.82 13.97 0.48
N THR A 172 -5.19 12.80 0.64
CA THR A 172 -4.98 12.19 1.96
C THR A 172 -3.85 12.87 2.73
N GLU A 173 -2.72 13.21 2.09
CA GLU A 173 -1.64 13.99 2.71
C GLU A 173 -2.09 15.40 3.07
N TRP A 174 -2.83 16.07 2.17
CA TRP A 174 -3.43 17.37 2.48
C TRP A 174 -4.31 17.29 3.72
N PHE A 175 -5.19 16.28 3.81
CA PHE A 175 -6.05 16.11 4.99
C PHE A 175 -5.23 15.88 6.27
N ARG A 176 -4.12 15.13 6.23
CA ARG A 176 -3.24 14.97 7.40
C ARG A 176 -2.61 16.30 7.81
N ALA A 177 -2.06 17.06 6.87
CA ALA A 177 -1.45 18.36 7.14
C ALA A 177 -2.48 19.40 7.63
N ALA A 178 -3.69 19.40 7.07
CA ALA A 178 -4.80 20.24 7.52
C ALA A 178 -5.23 19.91 8.95
N MET A 179 -5.31 18.62 9.31
CA MET A 179 -5.55 18.19 10.69
C MET A 179 -4.41 18.58 11.63
N ASP A 180 -3.15 18.41 11.23
CA ASP A 180 -2.00 18.77 12.07
C ASP A 180 -1.89 20.29 12.31
N LYS A 181 -2.33 21.10 11.34
CA LYS A 181 -2.45 22.55 11.46
C LYS A 181 -3.64 23.00 12.31
N LEU A 182 -4.76 22.27 12.25
CA LEU A 182 -5.98 22.56 13.01
C LEU A 182 -5.83 22.26 14.51
N LEU A 183 -5.15 21.17 14.85
CA LEU A 183 -5.07 20.63 16.21
C LEU A 183 -3.97 21.31 17.03
N THR A 184 -4.23 21.55 18.32
CA THR A 184 -3.20 21.93 19.28
C THR A 184 -2.33 20.74 19.68
N GLU A 185 -1.11 20.98 20.14
CA GLU A 185 -0.20 19.93 20.61
C GLU A 185 -0.80 19.04 21.72
N GLU A 186 -1.67 19.60 22.56
CA GLU A 186 -2.42 18.85 23.57
C GLU A 186 -3.45 17.90 22.92
N GLN A 187 -4.25 18.40 21.97
CA GLN A 187 -5.20 17.59 21.20
C GLN A 187 -4.49 16.50 20.38
N LYS A 188 -3.33 16.80 19.78
CA LYS A 188 -2.47 15.82 19.10
C LYS A 188 -1.98 14.73 20.05
N SER A 189 -1.52 15.09 21.25
CA SER A 189 -1.10 14.11 22.28
C SER A 189 -2.26 13.22 22.74
N ILE A 190 -3.45 13.79 22.91
CA ILE A 190 -4.68 13.06 23.26
C ILE A 190 -5.05 12.08 22.13
N LEU A 191 -5.01 12.51 20.87
CA LEU A 191 -5.23 11.66 19.69
C LEU A 191 -4.19 10.55 19.59
N GLU A 192 -2.91 10.84 19.83
CA GLU A 192 -1.84 9.85 19.80
C GLU A 192 -2.03 8.80 20.88
N GLN A 193 -2.30 9.19 22.14
CA GLN A 193 -2.55 8.25 23.23
C GLN A 193 -3.79 7.39 22.96
N MET A 194 -4.86 7.96 22.42
CA MET A 194 -6.07 7.21 22.05
C MET A 194 -5.86 6.31 20.84
N ARG A 195 -5.04 6.73 19.87
CA ARG A 195 -4.57 5.87 18.77
C ARG A 195 -3.76 4.72 19.35
N MET A 196 -2.74 4.97 20.17
CA MET A 196 -1.94 3.94 20.83
C MET A 196 -2.80 2.97 21.64
N GLN A 197 -3.78 3.42 22.42
CA GLN A 197 -4.64 2.51 23.20
C GLN A 197 -5.54 1.63 22.30
N LYS A 198 -6.16 2.22 21.27
CA LYS A 198 -7.01 1.47 20.32
C LYS A 198 -6.18 0.57 19.40
N ASP A 199 -5.04 1.05 18.91
CA ASP A 199 -4.09 0.32 18.09
C ASP A 199 -3.41 -0.79 18.87
N ASP A 200 -2.99 -0.59 20.12
CA ASP A 200 -2.49 -1.68 20.97
C ASP A 200 -3.56 -2.77 21.12
N HIS A 201 -4.80 -2.40 21.41
CA HIS A 201 -5.89 -3.37 21.52
C HIS A 201 -6.17 -4.09 20.19
N TRP A 202 -5.93 -3.42 19.06
CA TRP A 202 -6.07 -3.93 17.70
C TRP A 202 -4.85 -4.72 17.21
N ARG A 203 -3.65 -4.45 17.73
CA ARG A 203 -2.34 -5.00 17.31
C ARG A 203 -1.78 -6.07 18.25
N LYS A 204 -2.20 -6.12 19.53
CA LYS A 204 -1.75 -7.14 20.52
C LYS A 204 -2.04 -8.59 20.12
N HIS A 205 -2.86 -8.82 19.10
CA HIS A 205 -3.15 -10.13 18.51
C HIS A 205 -2.81 -10.19 17.00
N LYS A 206 -2.01 -9.23 16.48
CA LYS A 206 -1.60 -9.11 15.07
C LYS A 206 -0.23 -9.71 14.77
N GLY A 207 0.02 -10.92 15.26
CA GLY A 207 1.10 -11.74 14.72
C GLY A 207 0.89 -11.97 13.21
N GLY A 208 1.89 -11.66 12.40
CA GLY A 208 1.87 -11.90 10.96
C GLY A 208 2.19 -13.37 10.65
N TYR A 209 1.50 -13.97 9.70
CA TYR A 209 1.79 -15.33 9.26
C TYR A 209 2.93 -15.33 8.22
N GLY A 210 4.12 -15.70 8.67
CA GLY A 210 5.23 -16.05 7.79
C GLY A 210 6.60 -15.94 8.46
N LYS A 211 7.61 -16.55 7.84
CA LYS A 211 8.99 -16.63 8.33
C LYS A 211 9.59 -15.26 8.68
N HIS A 212 9.19 -14.21 7.94
CA HIS A 212 9.68 -12.83 8.11
C HIS A 212 8.55 -11.79 8.19
N ALA A 213 7.31 -12.19 8.50
CA ALA A 213 6.13 -11.31 8.51
C ALA A 213 6.15 -10.20 9.60
N MET A 214 7.26 -10.06 10.34
CA MET A 214 7.56 -9.01 11.32
C MET A 214 8.94 -8.37 11.09
N ASP A 215 9.61 -8.71 9.99
CA ASP A 215 11.00 -8.36 9.66
C ASP A 215 11.02 -7.77 8.22
N HIS A 216 10.58 -6.52 8.12
CA HIS A 216 10.41 -5.81 6.84
C HIS A 216 11.74 -5.61 6.10
N GLU A 217 12.84 -5.41 6.83
CA GLU A 217 14.20 -5.30 6.27
C GLU A 217 14.57 -6.59 5.53
N LYS A 218 14.23 -7.74 6.12
CA LYS A 218 14.53 -9.04 5.53
C LYS A 218 13.62 -9.44 4.37
N MET A 219 12.34 -9.07 4.41
CA MET A 219 11.46 -9.23 3.24
C MET A 219 11.98 -8.40 2.06
N ARG A 220 12.41 -7.15 2.31
CA ARG A 220 13.03 -6.28 1.32
C ARG A 220 14.36 -6.83 0.78
N GLN A 221 15.22 -7.36 1.66
CA GLN A 221 16.48 -7.99 1.23
C GLN A 221 16.22 -9.22 0.35
N GLU A 222 15.23 -10.06 0.68
CA GLU A 222 14.90 -11.22 -0.15
C GLU A 222 14.31 -10.82 -1.52
N MET A 223 13.63 -9.68 -1.64
CA MET A 223 13.28 -9.07 -2.94
C MET A 223 14.54 -8.63 -3.70
N TYR A 224 15.47 -7.92 -3.05
CA TYR A 224 16.72 -7.48 -3.66
C TYR A 224 17.57 -8.67 -4.17
N ASP A 225 17.67 -9.74 -3.38
CA ASP A 225 18.36 -10.98 -3.73
C ASP A 225 17.74 -11.64 -4.98
N VAL A 226 16.41 -11.70 -5.06
CA VAL A 226 15.68 -12.28 -6.21
C VAL A 226 15.80 -11.43 -7.47
N LEU A 227 15.76 -10.10 -7.34
CA LEU A 227 15.96 -9.17 -8.45
C LEU A 227 17.44 -9.07 -8.87
N GLY A 228 18.36 -9.71 -8.15
CA GLY A 228 19.80 -9.61 -8.39
C GLY A 228 20.32 -8.17 -8.30
N MET A 229 19.68 -7.33 -7.48
CA MET A 229 20.01 -5.90 -7.43
C MET A 229 21.45 -5.68 -6.98
N THR A 230 22.14 -4.81 -7.71
CA THR A 230 23.49 -4.39 -7.34
C THR A 230 23.47 -3.50 -6.09
N TYR A 231 24.59 -3.44 -5.36
CA TYR A 231 24.76 -2.53 -4.23
C TYR A 231 24.47 -1.05 -4.61
N GLU A 232 24.84 -0.65 -5.84
CA GLU A 232 24.56 0.69 -6.37
C GLU A 232 23.06 0.92 -6.59
N GLN A 233 22.33 -0.05 -7.18
CA GLN A 233 20.87 0.05 -7.33
C GLN A 233 20.15 0.09 -5.98
N ILE A 234 20.57 -0.72 -5.00
CA ILE A 234 20.00 -0.72 -3.64
C ILE A 234 20.24 0.64 -2.98
N SER A 235 21.48 1.12 -2.96
CA SER A 235 21.84 2.40 -2.35
C SER A 235 21.12 3.59 -3.02
N ASN A 236 21.00 3.59 -4.36
CA ASN A 236 20.24 4.60 -5.08
C ASN A 236 18.74 4.55 -4.76
N LEU A 237 18.16 3.37 -4.58
CA LEU A 237 16.75 3.21 -4.22
C LEU A 237 16.48 3.70 -2.79
N GLU A 238 17.35 3.37 -1.85
CA GLU A 238 17.24 3.83 -0.45
C GLU A 238 17.39 5.36 -0.35
N MET A 239 18.40 5.95 -1.02
CA MET A 239 18.56 7.41 -1.08
C MET A 239 17.35 8.11 -1.74
N LEU A 240 16.75 7.49 -2.76
CA LEU A 240 15.56 8.01 -3.42
C LEU A 240 14.33 7.98 -2.49
N GLU A 241 14.15 6.90 -1.72
CA GLU A 241 13.08 6.79 -0.72
C GLU A 241 13.25 7.78 0.45
N GLU A 242 14.49 8.02 0.91
CA GLU A 242 14.80 9.07 1.89
C GLU A 242 14.53 10.48 1.35
N SER A 243 14.99 10.78 0.13
CA SER A 243 14.76 12.07 -0.55
C SER A 243 13.27 12.38 -0.71
N PHE A 244 12.49 11.36 -1.09
CA PHE A 244 11.05 11.45 -1.25
C PHE A 244 10.32 11.71 0.07
N LYS A 245 10.68 10.97 1.13
CA LYS A 245 10.16 11.23 2.48
C LYS A 245 10.48 12.66 2.93
N SER A 246 11.73 13.10 2.77
CA SER A 246 12.18 14.45 3.11
C SER A 246 11.44 15.55 2.35
N SER A 247 11.12 15.30 1.07
CA SER A 247 10.37 16.25 0.22
C SER A 247 8.94 16.44 0.73
N LEU A 248 8.26 15.34 1.13
CA LEU A 248 6.91 15.40 1.68
C LEU A 248 6.89 15.98 3.10
N GLU A 249 7.88 15.66 3.93
CA GLU A 249 8.05 16.24 5.26
C GLU A 249 8.29 17.76 5.18
N SER A 250 9.09 18.21 4.20
CA SER A 250 9.29 19.64 3.90
C SER A 250 7.98 20.32 3.47
N LEU A 251 7.23 19.74 2.53
CA LEU A 251 5.92 20.27 2.09
C LEU A 251 4.93 20.37 3.26
N HIS A 252 4.83 19.31 4.07
CA HIS A 252 3.99 19.26 5.26
C HIS A 252 4.34 20.38 6.24
N ASN A 253 5.61 20.51 6.62
CA ASN A 253 6.05 21.49 7.61
C ASN A 253 5.87 22.92 7.08
N ASN A 254 6.17 23.19 5.80
CA ASN A 254 5.93 24.50 5.17
C ASN A 254 4.45 24.92 5.23
N TYR A 255 3.53 23.96 5.08
CA TYR A 255 2.10 24.20 5.17
C TYR A 255 1.63 24.38 6.63
N VAL A 256 2.02 23.49 7.54
CA VAL A 256 1.59 23.49 8.95
C VAL A 256 2.12 24.72 9.69
N ASP A 257 3.42 25.01 9.59
CA ASP A 257 4.05 26.18 10.20
C ASP A 257 3.59 27.52 9.56
N GLY A 258 2.85 27.45 8.44
CA GLY A 258 2.38 28.62 7.70
C GLY A 258 3.49 29.40 6.98
N ALA A 259 4.67 28.79 6.79
CA ALA A 259 5.77 29.37 6.01
C ALA A 259 5.37 29.59 4.54
N VAL A 260 4.49 28.72 4.01
CA VAL A 260 3.84 28.90 2.71
C VAL A 260 2.33 28.67 2.86
N ASN A 261 1.52 29.61 2.35
CA ASN A 261 0.07 29.54 2.44
C ASN A 261 -0.54 28.86 1.20
N TYR A 262 -0.27 27.56 1.03
CA TYR A 262 -0.85 26.77 -0.05
C TYR A 262 -2.37 26.67 0.07
N THR A 263 -3.10 26.75 -1.04
CA THR A 263 -4.48 26.25 -1.10
C THR A 263 -4.50 24.71 -1.00
N PRO A 264 -5.66 24.08 -0.72
CA PRO A 264 -5.79 22.63 -0.79
C PRO A 264 -5.37 22.06 -2.15
N GLU A 265 -5.78 22.70 -3.25
CA GLU A 265 -5.44 22.31 -4.62
C GLU A 265 -3.92 22.36 -4.87
N GLU A 266 -3.27 23.45 -4.43
CA GLU A 266 -1.83 23.62 -4.56
C GLU A 266 -1.07 22.54 -3.76
N TYR A 267 -1.48 22.27 -2.52
CA TYR A 267 -0.86 21.21 -1.70
C TYR A 267 -1.01 19.83 -2.37
N ILE A 268 -2.23 19.50 -2.83
CA ILE A 268 -2.54 18.23 -3.51
C ILE A 268 -1.68 18.07 -4.77
N GLN A 269 -1.53 19.13 -5.58
CA GLN A 269 -0.70 19.11 -6.77
C GLN A 269 0.79 18.92 -6.42
N ASN A 270 1.31 19.59 -5.38
CA ASN A 270 2.70 19.40 -4.95
C ASN A 270 2.97 17.94 -4.52
N VAL A 271 2.03 17.28 -3.80
CA VAL A 271 2.17 15.85 -3.46
C VAL A 271 2.15 14.96 -4.71
N GLU A 272 1.30 15.29 -5.70
CA GLU A 272 1.25 14.57 -6.96
C GLU A 272 2.55 14.72 -7.76
N ASP A 273 3.12 15.93 -7.84
CA ASP A 273 4.38 16.21 -8.54
C ASP A 273 5.56 15.48 -7.87
N ILE A 274 5.66 15.54 -6.53
CA ILE A 274 6.67 14.82 -5.74
C ILE A 274 6.51 13.30 -5.95
N SER A 275 5.28 12.78 -5.99
CA SER A 275 4.99 11.35 -6.25
C SER A 275 5.29 10.93 -7.69
N ASN A 276 5.08 11.82 -8.67
CA ASN A 276 5.39 11.57 -10.08
C ASN A 276 6.90 11.51 -10.32
N SER A 277 7.69 12.43 -9.75
CA SER A 277 9.16 12.37 -9.83
C SER A 277 9.68 11.07 -9.23
N PHE A 278 9.33 10.79 -7.96
CA PHE A 278 9.74 9.57 -7.28
C PHE A 278 9.41 8.31 -8.07
N HIS A 279 8.24 8.24 -8.70
CA HIS A 279 7.84 7.09 -9.50
C HIS A 279 8.69 6.93 -10.77
N GLY A 280 8.96 8.02 -11.50
CA GLY A 280 9.81 8.00 -12.68
C GLY A 280 11.26 7.64 -12.35
N ASP A 281 11.81 8.29 -11.32
CA ASP A 281 13.16 8.04 -10.81
C ASP A 281 13.30 6.59 -10.33
N LYS A 282 12.32 6.06 -9.58
CA LYS A 282 12.32 4.69 -9.06
C LYS A 282 12.26 3.64 -10.17
N ILE A 283 11.51 3.87 -11.25
CA ILE A 283 11.51 2.96 -12.41
C ILE A 283 12.89 2.91 -13.06
N SER A 284 13.60 4.04 -13.17
CA SER A 284 14.90 4.13 -13.83
C SER A 284 16.04 3.35 -13.15
N ILE A 285 15.86 2.96 -11.89
CA ILE A 285 16.82 2.16 -11.12
C ILE A 285 16.83 0.69 -11.59
N PHE A 286 15.69 0.18 -12.07
CA PHE A 286 15.53 -1.22 -12.45
C PHE A 286 15.79 -1.44 -13.94
N ASP A 287 16.42 -2.57 -14.28
CA ASP A 287 16.49 -3.01 -15.67
C ASP A 287 15.18 -3.68 -16.15
N ALA A 288 15.10 -4.00 -17.44
CA ALA A 288 13.89 -4.57 -18.03
C ALA A 288 13.51 -5.96 -17.45
N ILE A 289 14.49 -6.78 -17.07
CA ILE A 289 14.26 -8.10 -16.46
C ILE A 289 13.73 -7.91 -15.04
N GLN A 290 14.35 -7.01 -14.27
CA GLN A 290 13.90 -6.66 -12.92
C GLN A 290 12.47 -6.10 -12.92
N LEU A 291 12.13 -5.21 -13.87
CA LEU A 291 10.78 -4.70 -14.05
C LEU A 291 9.78 -5.81 -14.40
N GLU A 292 10.12 -6.72 -15.31
CA GLU A 292 9.28 -7.87 -15.66
C GLU A 292 9.02 -8.80 -14.45
N ILE A 293 10.05 -9.09 -13.64
CA ILE A 293 9.90 -9.86 -12.39
C ILE A 293 8.96 -9.13 -11.40
N ILE A 294 9.09 -7.80 -11.26
CA ILE A 294 8.21 -6.99 -10.40
C ILE A 294 6.75 -7.02 -10.89
N GLU A 295 6.51 -6.99 -12.20
CA GLU A 295 5.18 -7.05 -12.78
C GLU A 295 4.55 -8.44 -12.64
N ILE A 296 5.31 -9.51 -12.88
CA ILE A 296 4.91 -10.89 -12.61
C ILE A 296 4.61 -11.07 -11.11
N HIS A 297 5.44 -10.54 -10.20
CA HIS A 297 5.18 -10.61 -8.76
C HIS A 297 3.85 -9.93 -8.39
N ARG A 298 3.58 -8.72 -8.92
CA ARG A 298 2.29 -8.03 -8.73
C ARG A 298 1.12 -8.83 -9.28
N ALA A 299 1.29 -9.49 -10.43
CA ALA A 299 0.27 -10.35 -11.04
C ALA A 299 -0.01 -11.61 -10.20
N LEU A 300 1.02 -12.20 -9.59
CA LEU A 300 0.90 -13.32 -8.64
C LEU A 300 0.23 -12.89 -7.33
N ALA A 301 0.68 -11.79 -6.73
CA ALA A 301 0.13 -11.26 -5.47
C ALA A 301 -1.38 -10.98 -5.59
N ARG A 302 -1.83 -10.35 -6.70
CA ARG A 302 -3.27 -10.16 -6.98
C ARG A 302 -4.05 -11.47 -7.06
N ARG A 303 -3.52 -12.47 -7.78
CA ARG A 303 -4.14 -13.80 -7.89
C ARG A 303 -4.13 -14.57 -6.56
N PHE A 304 -3.12 -14.36 -5.71
CA PHE A 304 -3.05 -14.94 -4.37
C PHE A 304 -4.05 -14.28 -3.41
N MET A 305 -4.25 -12.96 -3.49
CA MET A 305 -5.19 -12.25 -2.62
C MET A 305 -6.61 -12.84 -2.70
N LYS A 306 -7.07 -13.26 -3.89
CA LYS A 306 -8.34 -13.99 -4.11
C LYS A 306 -8.53 -15.21 -3.21
N HIS A 307 -7.46 -15.98 -2.97
CA HIS A 307 -7.53 -17.26 -2.26
C HIS A 307 -7.07 -17.17 -0.80
N SER A 308 -6.38 -16.10 -0.43
CA SER A 308 -6.20 -15.73 0.97
C SER A 308 -7.51 -15.22 1.59
N ARG A 309 -7.50 -14.92 2.89
CA ARG A 309 -8.65 -14.40 3.68
C ARG A 309 -9.40 -13.22 3.03
N TRP A 310 -8.74 -12.52 2.11
CA TRP A 310 -9.15 -11.28 1.48
C TRP A 310 -10.14 -11.45 0.31
N GLY A 311 -10.20 -12.62 -0.34
CA GLY A 311 -11.16 -12.88 -1.42
C GLY A 311 -12.31 -13.83 -1.05
N PHE A 312 -12.35 -14.36 0.17
CA PHE A 312 -13.36 -15.32 0.59
C PHE A 312 -14.70 -14.64 0.94
N LYS A 313 -15.62 -14.60 -0.03
CA LYS A 313 -17.02 -14.19 0.18
C LYS A 313 -17.81 -15.36 0.79
N GLY A 314 -17.68 -15.54 2.10
CA GLY A 314 -18.42 -16.51 2.92
C GLY A 314 -19.72 -15.96 3.48
#